data_AF-K2G240-F1
#
_entry.id   AF-K2G240-F1
#
_cell.length_a   1.000
_cell.length_b   1.000
_cell.length_c   1.000
_cell.angle_alpha   90.00
_cell.angle_beta   90.00
_cell.angle_gamma   90.00
#
_symmetry.space_group_name_H-M   'P 1'
#
loop_
_entity.id
_entity.type
_entity.pdbx_description
1 polymer ?
#
loop_
_entity_poly.entity_id
_entity_poly.type
_entity_poly.pdbx_seq_one_letter_code
_entity_poly.pdbx_strand_id
1 'polypeptide(L)'
;MQQLGINVGLGTDGAASNNRLDLFGEMRLAALIAKGSTGDAGALPARQVLRMATLNGAIALGLADEIGSITPGKAADLCAVSLGNLETKPCFDPVSHLIYVAGRESVSHAWV
;
A
#
# COMPACT_ATOMS: atom_id res chain seq x y z
N MET A 1 11.58 1.82 13.65
CA MET A 1 11.94 2.65 12.48
C MET A 1 11.02 3.85 12.32
N GLN A 2 9.71 3.67 12.06
CA GLN A 2 8.81 4.81 11.84
C GLN A 2 8.63 5.71 13.09
N GLN A 3 8.57 5.13 14.29
CA GLN A 3 8.59 5.90 15.55
C GLN A 3 9.88 6.72 15.76
N LEU A 4 10.96 6.35 15.05
CA LEU A 4 12.24 7.07 15.05
C LEU A 4 12.33 8.08 13.89
N GLY A 5 11.24 8.33 13.16
CA GLY A 5 11.22 9.25 12.01
C GLY A 5 11.87 8.71 10.73
N ILE A 6 12.23 7.42 10.68
CA ILE A 6 12.86 6.81 9.50
C ILE A 6 11.80 6.52 8.43
N ASN A 7 12.05 6.96 7.19
CA ASN A 7 11.24 6.63 6.03
C ASN A 7 11.28 5.11 5.74
N VAL A 8 10.12 4.50 5.54
CA VAL A 8 10.00 3.07 5.21
C VAL A 8 9.04 2.91 4.03
N GLY A 9 9.55 2.35 2.94
CA GLY A 9 8.77 1.89 1.79
C GLY A 9 8.48 0.39 1.84
N LEU A 10 7.66 -0.12 0.92
CA LEU A 10 7.42 -1.55 0.74
C LEU A 10 8.00 -2.04 -0.59
N GLY A 11 8.48 -3.28 -0.60
CA GLY A 11 8.95 -3.99 -1.78
C GLY A 11 8.64 -5.48 -1.63
N THR A 12 8.47 -6.17 -2.75
CA THR A 12 8.11 -7.60 -2.78
C THR A 12 9.30 -8.53 -2.58
N ASP A 13 10.52 -8.02 -2.71
CA ASP A 13 11.72 -8.82 -3.03
C ASP A 13 11.53 -9.60 -4.37
N GLY A 14 12.38 -10.59 -4.63
CA GLY A 14 12.34 -11.41 -5.83
C GLY A 14 11.21 -12.43 -5.87
N ALA A 15 10.77 -12.76 -7.09
CA ALA A 15 9.77 -13.80 -7.33
C ALA A 15 10.23 -15.24 -6.98
N ALA A 16 11.46 -15.43 -6.48
CA ALA A 16 11.95 -16.72 -5.97
C ALA A 16 11.92 -16.81 -4.43
N SER A 17 11.73 -15.69 -3.74
CA SER A 17 11.70 -15.58 -2.26
C SER A 17 10.36 -15.05 -1.73
N ASN A 18 9.47 -14.61 -2.62
CA ASN A 18 8.07 -14.29 -2.32
C ASN A 18 7.12 -15.24 -3.06
N ASN A 19 7.44 -15.42 -4.34
CA ASN A 19 6.71 -16.13 -5.40
C ASN A 19 5.51 -15.38 -5.99
N ARG A 20 5.26 -14.14 -5.58
CA ARG A 20 4.37 -13.18 -6.27
C ARG A 20 5.00 -11.79 -6.27
N LEU A 21 4.62 -10.98 -7.26
CA LEU A 21 4.92 -9.55 -7.30
C LEU A 21 3.60 -8.79 -7.03
N ASP A 22 3.12 -8.91 -5.79
CA ASP A 22 1.79 -8.43 -5.39
C ASP A 22 1.90 -7.47 -4.19
N LEU A 23 1.93 -6.16 -4.46
CA LEU A 23 1.98 -5.17 -3.39
C LEU A 23 0.70 -5.08 -2.56
N PHE A 24 -0.46 -5.55 -3.04
CA PHE A 24 -1.66 -5.61 -2.19
C PHE A 24 -1.47 -6.67 -1.10
N GLY A 25 -0.90 -7.82 -1.49
CA GLY A 25 -0.46 -8.85 -0.56
C GLY A 25 0.57 -8.33 0.45
N GLU A 26 1.62 -7.65 -0.02
CA GLU A 26 2.68 -7.10 0.85
C GLU A 26 2.15 -6.05 1.83
N MET A 27 1.27 -5.16 1.38
CA MET A 27 0.62 -4.19 2.26
C MET A 27 -0.15 -4.88 3.38
N ARG A 28 -0.96 -5.88 3.04
CA ARG A 28 -1.73 -6.66 4.03
C ARG A 28 -0.82 -7.39 4.99
N LEU A 29 0.22 -8.06 4.47
CA LEU A 29 1.17 -8.83 5.27
C LEU A 29 1.93 -7.93 6.24
N ALA A 30 2.47 -6.81 5.77
CA ALA A 30 3.17 -5.83 6.62
C ALA A 30 2.25 -5.32 7.75
N ALA A 31 1.00 -5.00 7.43
CA ALA A 31 0.02 -4.53 8.41
C ALA A 31 -0.30 -5.58 9.48
N LEU A 32 -0.40 -6.86 9.12
CA LEU A 32 -0.76 -7.94 10.04
C LEU A 32 0.43 -8.42 10.87
N ILE A 33 1.61 -8.57 10.24
CA ILE A 33 2.84 -8.95 10.96
C ILE A 33 3.19 -7.88 11.98
N ALA A 34 3.09 -6.58 11.64
CA ALA A 34 3.34 -5.51 12.60
C ALA A 34 2.49 -5.68 13.86
N LYS A 35 1.17 -5.86 13.72
CA LYS A 35 0.25 -6.09 14.85
C LYS A 35 0.59 -7.33 15.66
N GLY A 36 0.83 -8.45 14.97
CA GLY A 36 1.17 -9.72 15.63
C GLY A 36 2.50 -9.66 16.39
N SER A 37 3.50 -8.99 15.81
CA SER A 37 4.85 -8.88 16.39
C SER A 37 4.91 -7.91 17.58
N THR A 38 4.10 -6.85 17.58
CA THR A 38 4.07 -5.86 18.67
C THR A 38 3.07 -6.21 19.77
N GLY A 39 2.12 -7.10 19.51
CA GLY A 39 0.98 -7.33 20.40
C GLY A 39 -0.01 -6.16 20.44
N ASP A 40 0.08 -5.22 19.50
CA ASP A 40 -0.75 -4.02 19.44
C ASP A 40 -1.56 -4.01 18.13
N ALA A 41 -2.89 -4.12 18.25
CA ALA A 41 -3.80 -4.07 17.10
C ALA A 41 -3.81 -2.70 16.39
N GLY A 42 -3.40 -1.63 17.08
CA GLY A 42 -3.23 -0.29 16.53
C GLY A 42 -1.93 -0.11 15.75
N ALA A 43 -1.01 -1.08 15.80
CA ALA A 43 0.25 -0.98 15.08
C ALA A 43 0.04 -0.98 13.56
N LEU A 44 0.72 -0.05 12.90
CA LEU A 44 0.76 0.12 11.45
C LEU A 44 -0.66 0.21 10.82
N PRO A 45 -1.41 1.29 11.08
CA PRO A 45 -2.75 1.50 10.51
C PRO A 45 -2.74 1.57 8.98
N ALA A 46 -3.89 1.27 8.37
CA ALA A 46 -4.05 1.14 6.91
C ALA A 46 -3.54 2.35 6.11
N ARG A 47 -3.81 3.58 6.56
CA ARG A 47 -3.31 4.81 5.91
C ARG A 47 -1.78 4.89 5.89
N GLN A 48 -1.12 4.43 6.94
CA GLN A 48 0.34 4.40 7.02
C GLN A 48 0.90 3.36 6.05
N VAL A 49 0.29 2.18 5.96
CA VAL A 49 0.65 1.13 4.99
C VAL A 49 0.49 1.63 3.56
N LEU A 50 -0.63 2.27 3.24
CA LEU A 50 -0.84 2.86 1.90
C LEU A 50 0.23 3.90 1.56
N ARG A 51 0.60 4.75 2.53
CA ARG A 51 1.70 5.71 2.37
C ARG A 51 3.04 5.01 2.16
N MET A 52 3.30 3.89 2.84
CA MET A 52 4.50 3.08 2.64
C MET A 52 4.62 2.55 1.21
N ALA A 53 3.49 2.08 0.63
CA ALA A 53 3.43 1.57 -0.73
C ALA A 53 3.43 2.66 -1.82
N THR A 54 3.29 3.93 -1.44
CA THR A 54 3.19 5.07 -2.39
C THR A 54 4.28 6.11 -2.10
N LEU A 55 3.94 7.17 -1.38
CA LEU A 55 4.83 8.31 -1.17
C LEU A 55 6.16 7.95 -0.49
N ASN A 56 6.16 7.06 0.51
CA ASN A 56 7.40 6.66 1.16
C ASN A 56 8.31 5.82 0.24
N GLY A 57 7.71 5.03 -0.66
CA GLY A 57 8.44 4.34 -1.73
C GLY A 57 9.10 5.34 -2.67
N ALA A 58 8.36 6.36 -3.10
CA ALA A 58 8.90 7.45 -3.90
C ALA A 58 10.03 8.21 -3.17
N ILE A 59 9.89 8.49 -1.87
CA ILE A 59 10.95 9.09 -1.04
C ILE A 59 12.19 8.17 -1.01
N ALA A 60 12.01 6.86 -0.84
CA ALA A 60 13.12 5.92 -0.78
C ALA A 60 13.91 5.86 -2.10
N LEU A 61 13.25 6.13 -3.24
CA LEU A 61 13.84 6.15 -4.57
C LEU A 61 14.31 7.55 -5.02
N GLY A 62 14.10 8.60 -4.23
CA GLY A 62 14.42 9.98 -4.62
C GLY A 62 13.47 10.58 -5.66
N LEU A 63 12.27 10.01 -5.85
CA LEU A 63 11.25 10.43 -6.83
C LEU A 63 10.05 11.14 -6.18
N ALA A 64 10.20 11.57 -4.92
CA ALA A 64 9.10 12.15 -4.15
C ALA A 64 8.57 13.47 -4.69
N ASP A 65 9.32 14.18 -5.53
CA ASP A 65 8.85 15.40 -6.19
C ASP A 65 8.09 15.10 -7.49
N GLU A 66 8.21 13.88 -8.02
CA GLU A 66 7.64 13.47 -9.31
C GLU A 66 6.40 12.58 -9.13
N ILE A 67 6.41 11.64 -8.18
CA ILE A 67 5.37 10.61 -8.03
C ILE A 67 4.96 10.39 -6.55
N GLY A 68 4.09 9.38 -6.32
CA GLY A 68 3.74 8.88 -4.99
C GLY A 68 2.64 9.65 -4.25
N SER A 69 2.15 10.76 -4.80
CA SER A 69 0.97 11.48 -4.30
C SER A 69 0.20 12.17 -5.41
N ILE A 70 -1.12 12.28 -5.25
CA ILE A 70 -1.98 13.00 -6.20
C ILE A 70 -1.98 14.48 -5.82
N THR A 71 -1.03 15.24 -6.37
CA THR A 71 -0.86 16.67 -6.13
C THR A 71 -0.48 17.38 -7.44
N PRO A 72 -0.93 18.61 -7.70
CA PRO A 72 -0.59 19.34 -8.92
C PRO A 72 0.93 19.40 -9.14
N GLY A 73 1.36 19.23 -10.40
CA GLY A 73 2.77 19.26 -10.81
C GLY A 73 3.47 17.88 -10.84
N LYS A 74 2.89 16.85 -10.21
CA LYS A 74 3.40 15.47 -10.28
C LYS A 74 2.92 14.73 -11.52
N ALA A 75 3.62 13.66 -11.87
CA ALA A 75 3.23 12.75 -12.94
C ALA A 75 1.89 12.06 -12.63
N ALA A 76 1.21 11.60 -13.67
CA ALA A 76 -0.11 10.98 -13.58
C ALA A 76 -0.03 9.46 -13.31
N ASP A 77 0.89 9.05 -12.43
CA ASP A 77 1.06 7.68 -11.93
C ASP A 77 -0.12 7.32 -11.03
N LEU A 78 -1.19 6.78 -11.63
CA LEU A 78 -2.47 6.54 -10.98
C LEU A 78 -2.88 5.09 -11.11
N CYS A 79 -3.53 4.57 -10.06
CA CYS A 79 -4.13 3.25 -10.04
C CYS A 79 -5.57 3.35 -9.54
N ALA A 80 -6.53 2.89 -10.34
CA ALA A 80 -7.93 2.82 -9.94
C ALA A 80 -8.30 1.40 -9.52
N VAL A 81 -8.79 1.25 -8.29
CA VAL A 81 -9.20 -0.04 -7.71
C VAL A 81 -10.72 -0.09 -7.60
N SER A 82 -11.33 -1.12 -8.20
CA SER A 82 -12.78 -1.35 -8.12
C SER A 82 -13.13 -1.98 -6.77
N LEU A 83 -13.98 -1.31 -6.01
CA LEU A 83 -14.59 -1.83 -4.77
C LEU A 83 -16.09 -2.13 -4.95
N GLY A 84 -16.53 -2.27 -6.20
CA GLY A 84 -17.93 -2.50 -6.56
C GLY A 84 -18.37 -3.97 -6.52
N ASN A 85 -17.42 -4.90 -6.43
CA ASN A 85 -17.67 -6.34 -6.52
C ASN A 85 -18.27 -6.88 -5.21
N LEU A 86 -18.81 -8.10 -5.25
CA LEU A 86 -19.48 -8.70 -4.10
C LEU A 86 -18.48 -8.94 -2.95
N GLU A 87 -17.26 -9.33 -3.27
CA GLU A 87 -16.18 -9.65 -2.34
C GLU A 87 -15.67 -8.42 -1.57
N THR A 88 -15.91 -7.22 -2.11
CA THR A 88 -15.46 -5.94 -1.54
C THR A 88 -16.59 -5.14 -0.87
N LYS A 89 -17.74 -5.77 -0.61
CA LYS A 89 -18.92 -5.13 -0.01
C LYS A 89 -19.28 -5.75 1.34
N PRO A 90 -19.76 -4.94 2.32
CA PRO A 90 -19.88 -3.47 2.28
C PRO A 90 -18.54 -2.75 2.55
N CYS A 91 -18.29 -1.67 1.82
CA CYS A 91 -17.10 -0.82 2.01
C CYS A 91 -17.40 0.38 2.91
N PHE A 92 -16.97 0.33 4.19
CA PHE A 92 -17.14 1.43 5.15
C PHE A 92 -15.99 2.45 5.12
N ASP A 93 -14.75 1.98 4.95
CA ASP A 93 -13.55 2.82 4.78
C ASP A 93 -12.77 2.27 3.58
N PRO A 94 -12.69 3.02 2.46
CA PRO A 94 -11.98 2.58 1.25
C PRO A 94 -10.50 2.29 1.48
N VAL A 95 -9.81 3.01 2.38
CA VAL A 95 -8.40 2.78 2.67
C VAL A 95 -8.24 1.50 3.46
N SER A 96 -9.09 1.27 4.47
CA SER A 96 -9.11 0.01 5.20
C SER A 96 -9.41 -1.17 4.27
N HIS A 97 -10.40 -1.02 3.38
CA HIS A 97 -10.75 -2.01 2.36
C HIS A 97 -9.61 -2.30 1.41
N LEU A 98 -8.90 -1.26 0.94
CA LEU A 98 -7.77 -1.42 0.04
C LEU A 98 -6.66 -2.29 0.65
N ILE A 99 -6.37 -2.11 1.94
CA ILE A 99 -5.28 -2.83 2.63
C ILE A 99 -5.71 -4.23 3.06
N TYR A 100 -6.91 -4.39 3.61
CA TYR A 100 -7.32 -5.64 4.26
C TYR A 100 -8.24 -6.53 3.43
N VAL A 101 -8.89 -6.01 2.39
CA VAL A 101 -9.92 -6.74 1.62
C VAL A 101 -9.53 -6.89 0.15
N ALA A 102 -9.29 -5.79 -0.55
CA ALA A 102 -8.99 -5.79 -1.98
C ALA A 102 -7.72 -6.60 -2.31
N GLY A 103 -7.73 -7.27 -3.46
CA GLY A 103 -6.56 -7.90 -4.05
C GLY A 103 -6.14 -7.19 -5.34
N ARG A 104 -4.98 -7.58 -5.89
CA ARG A 104 -4.46 -7.01 -7.14
C ARG A 104 -5.43 -7.16 -8.32
N GLU A 105 -6.26 -8.19 -8.30
CA GLU A 105 -7.31 -8.44 -9.29
C GLU A 105 -8.43 -7.38 -9.28
N SER A 106 -8.52 -6.58 -8.22
CA SER A 106 -9.44 -5.44 -8.14
C SER A 106 -8.91 -4.20 -8.86
N VAL A 107 -7.65 -4.19 -9.33
CA VAL A 107 -7.12 -3.09 -10.14
C VAL A 107 -7.84 -3.07 -11.49
N SER A 108 -8.49 -1.94 -11.79
CA SER A 108 -9.28 -1.74 -13.00
C SER A 108 -8.55 -0.96 -14.07
N HIS A 109 -7.70 -0.02 -13.67
CA HIS A 109 -6.95 0.86 -14.57
C HIS A 109 -5.61 1.25 -13.93
N ALA A 110 -4.61 1.48 -14.77
CA ALA A 110 -3.31 2.00 -14.40
C ALA A 110 -2.84 3.01 -15.44
N TRP A 111 -2.23 4.09 -14.97
CA TRP A 111 -1.59 5.14 -15.78
C TRP A 111 -0.18 5.39 -15.26
N VAL A 112 0.72 5.70 -16.19
CA VAL A 112 2.12 6.12 -15.99
C VAL A 112 2.35 7.27 -16.95
#